data_AF-A0A7W1Z865-F1
#
_entry.id   AF-A0A7W1Z865-F1
#
_cell.length_a   1.000
_cell.length_b   1.000
_cell.length_c   1.000
_cell.angle_alpha   90.00
_cell.angle_beta   90.00
_cell.angle_gamma   90.00
#
_symmetry.space_group_name_H-M   'P 1'
#
loop_
_entity.id
_entity.type
_entity.pdbx_description
1 polymer ?
#
loop_
_entity_poly.entity_id
_entity_poly.type
_entity_poly.pdbx_seq_one_letter_code
_entity_poly.pdbx_strand_id
1 'polypeptide(L)'
;MRLLKLTMLAGTLCFQACKTNKETVVVATPPPDCSTKTFSYAVDIQNIIETNCVRCHGENGADGLNFNHIEDVKKAANKGELLGTIKHEKGFPKMPKYGTKLDQQSIDKIECWIKTGMKE
;
A
#
# COMPACT_ATOMS: atom_id res chain seq x y z
N MET A 1 -20.30 0.22 74.37
CA MET A 1 -20.90 1.25 73.49
C MET A 1 -20.02 1.42 72.26
N ARG A 2 -20.54 1.00 71.09
CA ARG A 2 -20.15 1.38 69.71
C ARG A 2 -18.72 1.03 69.24
N LEU A 3 -18.61 -0.02 68.41
CA LEU A 3 -18.48 -0.04 66.93
C LEU A 3 -16.99 -0.14 66.51
N LEU A 4 -16.56 -1.31 66.04
CA LEU A 4 -16.48 -1.68 64.61
C LEU A 4 -15.44 -0.84 63.85
N LYS A 5 -14.31 -1.46 63.49
CA LYS A 5 -13.65 -1.29 62.18
C LYS A 5 -12.59 -2.37 61.96
N LEU A 6 -13.01 -3.35 61.17
CA LEU A 6 -12.19 -4.32 60.45
C LEU A 6 -11.45 -3.56 59.33
N THR A 7 -10.13 -3.54 59.34
CA THR A 7 -9.35 -3.08 58.19
C THR A 7 -8.34 -4.14 57.78
N MET A 8 -8.77 -4.89 56.78
CA MET A 8 -8.06 -5.84 55.94
C MET A 8 -6.85 -5.15 55.29
N LEU A 9 -5.62 -5.52 55.67
CA LEU A 9 -4.42 -4.97 55.03
C LEU A 9 -4.07 -5.85 53.82
N ALA A 10 -4.26 -5.25 52.66
CA ALA A 10 -4.21 -5.84 51.33
C ALA A 10 -2.83 -6.45 51.02
N GLY A 11 -2.84 -7.72 50.58
CA GLY A 11 -1.69 -8.36 49.96
C GLY A 11 -1.41 -7.72 48.60
N THR A 12 -0.25 -7.09 48.48
CA THR A 12 0.27 -6.52 47.23
C THR A 12 0.61 -7.66 46.26
N LEU A 13 -0.37 -8.02 45.44
CA LEU A 13 -0.18 -8.86 44.26
C LEU A 13 0.50 -8.01 43.18
N CYS A 14 1.81 -8.17 43.01
CA CYS A 14 2.54 -7.60 41.89
C CYS A 14 2.05 -8.27 40.60
N PHE A 15 1.02 -7.69 39.97
CA PHE A 15 0.70 -7.95 38.58
C PHE A 15 1.85 -7.41 37.73
N GLN A 16 2.79 -8.30 37.40
CA GLN A 16 3.72 -8.08 36.29
C GLN A 16 2.91 -8.07 35.00
N ALA A 17 2.42 -6.89 34.63
CA ALA A 17 1.88 -6.63 33.30
C ALA A 17 3.04 -6.67 32.31
N CYS A 18 3.30 -7.82 31.71
CA CYS A 18 4.03 -7.89 30.45
C CYS A 18 3.20 -7.15 29.40
N LYS A 19 3.49 -5.85 29.21
CA LYS A 19 3.11 -5.17 27.98
C LYS A 19 3.98 -5.78 26.89
N THR A 20 3.45 -6.77 26.18
CA THR A 20 4.00 -7.12 24.88
C THR A 20 3.72 -5.91 24.01
N ASN A 21 4.71 -5.02 23.92
CA ASN A 21 4.79 -4.05 22.85
C ASN A 21 4.85 -4.92 21.59
N LYS A 22 3.71 -5.12 20.94
CA LYS A 22 3.69 -5.63 19.58
C LYS A 22 4.16 -4.48 18.72
N GLU A 23 5.44 -4.14 18.89
CA GLU A 23 6.17 -3.38 17.90
C GLU A 23 6.08 -4.25 16.67
N THR A 24 5.25 -3.82 15.72
CA THR A 24 5.15 -4.47 14.42
C THR A 24 6.56 -4.41 13.86
N VAL A 25 7.29 -5.52 13.97
CA VAL A 25 8.53 -5.71 13.23
C VAL A 25 8.09 -5.53 11.79
N VAL A 26 8.42 -4.37 11.22
CA VAL A 26 8.27 -4.12 9.80
C VAL A 26 9.30 -5.03 9.16
N VAL A 27 8.92 -6.30 8.97
CA VAL A 27 9.68 -7.23 8.15
C VAL A 27 9.59 -6.62 6.76
N ALA A 28 10.56 -5.77 6.43
CA ALA A 28 10.70 -5.20 5.11
C ALA A 28 10.84 -6.39 4.17
N THR A 29 9.76 -6.69 3.44
CA THR A 29 9.81 -7.73 2.42
C THR A 29 10.71 -7.18 1.31
N PRO A 30 11.76 -7.89 0.88
CA PRO A 30 12.60 -7.40 -0.19
C PRO A 30 11.76 -7.20 -1.45
N PRO A 31 12.08 -6.19 -2.29
CA PRO A 31 11.42 -6.02 -3.56
C PRO A 31 11.56 -7.30 -4.40
N PRO A 32 10.54 -7.66 -5.19
CA PRO A 32 10.62 -8.80 -6.10
C PRO A 32 11.77 -8.63 -7.10
N ASP A 33 12.49 -9.73 -7.35
CA ASP A 33 13.43 -9.81 -8.45
C ASP A 33 12.67 -10.00 -9.78
N CYS A 34 12.56 -8.91 -10.55
CA CYS A 34 11.84 -8.91 -11.82
C CYS A 34 12.51 -9.79 -12.91
N SER A 35 13.74 -10.27 -12.70
CA SER A 35 14.42 -11.15 -13.67
C SER A 35 13.91 -12.60 -13.60
N THR A 36 13.41 -13.01 -12.43
CA THR A 36 12.91 -14.37 -12.16
C THR A 36 11.41 -14.40 -11.89
N LYS A 37 10.81 -13.26 -11.54
CA LYS A 37 9.38 -13.12 -11.27
C LYS A 37 8.68 -12.26 -12.31
N THR A 38 7.67 -12.83 -12.95
CA THR A 38 6.77 -12.12 -13.86
C THR A 38 5.43 -11.91 -13.19
N PHE A 39 4.93 -10.68 -13.25
CA PHE A 39 3.57 -10.33 -12.82
C PHE A 39 2.68 -10.20 -14.06
N SER A 40 1.39 -10.50 -13.93
CA SER A 40 0.40 -10.27 -14.99
C SER A 40 -0.64 -9.23 -14.56
N TYR A 41 -1.25 -8.57 -15.53
CA TYR A 41 -2.24 -7.54 -15.23
C TYR A 41 -3.43 -8.13 -14.49
N ALA A 42 -4.06 -9.17 -15.04
CA ALA A 42 -5.29 -9.77 -14.52
C ALA A 42 -5.14 -10.34 -13.10
N VAL A 43 -3.95 -10.81 -12.73
CA VAL A 43 -3.72 -11.46 -11.43
C VAL A 43 -3.14 -10.50 -10.40
N ASP A 44 -2.18 -9.66 -10.79
CA ASP A 44 -1.34 -8.96 -9.83
C ASP A 44 -1.56 -7.45 -9.81
N ILE A 45 -1.92 -6.84 -10.95
CA ILE A 45 -1.90 -5.39 -11.13
C ILE A 45 -3.30 -4.79 -11.16
N GLN A 46 -4.29 -5.50 -11.73
CA GLN A 46 -5.63 -5.00 -11.93
C GLN A 46 -6.25 -4.48 -10.63
N ASN A 47 -6.20 -5.26 -9.55
CA ASN A 47 -6.75 -4.84 -8.26
C ASN A 47 -6.04 -3.59 -7.70
N ILE A 48 -4.73 -3.43 -7.96
CA ILE A 48 -3.99 -2.23 -7.53
C ILE A 48 -4.50 -1.01 -8.29
N ILE A 49 -4.70 -1.12 -9.61
CA ILE A 49 -5.20 -0.04 -10.47
C ILE A 49 -6.64 0.33 -10.12
N GLU A 50 -7.51 -0.67 -9.97
CA GLU A 50 -8.92 -0.47 -9.61
C GLU A 50 -9.06 0.23 -8.26
N THR A 51 -8.30 -0.21 -7.27
CA THR A 51 -8.36 0.34 -5.91
C THR A 51 -7.81 1.77 -5.83
N ASN A 52 -6.69 2.06 -6.51
CA ASN A 52 -5.93 3.28 -6.25
C ASN A 52 -6.10 4.35 -7.32
N CYS A 53 -6.57 4.00 -8.52
CA CYS A 53 -6.47 4.89 -9.67
C CYS A 53 -7.83 5.19 -10.33
N VAL A 54 -8.70 4.18 -10.48
CA VAL A 54 -9.96 4.28 -11.24
C VAL A 54 -10.92 5.33 -10.68
N ARG A 55 -10.89 5.64 -9.37
CA ARG A 55 -11.71 6.71 -8.80
C ARG A 55 -11.53 8.06 -9.50
N CYS A 56 -10.32 8.38 -9.95
CA CYS A 56 -10.02 9.64 -10.65
C CYS A 56 -9.77 9.41 -12.16
N HIS A 57 -9.29 8.23 -12.53
CA HIS A 57 -8.98 7.84 -13.91
C HIS A 57 -9.92 6.71 -14.38
N GLY A 58 -11.22 6.86 -14.14
CA GLY A 58 -12.25 5.89 -14.56
C GLY A 58 -12.94 6.33 -15.85
N GLU A 59 -14.24 6.08 -15.96
CA GLU A 59 -15.04 6.62 -17.06
C GLU A 59 -15.05 8.16 -17.00
N ASN A 60 -14.67 8.81 -18.11
CA ASN A 60 -14.37 10.26 -18.16
C ASN A 60 -13.21 10.68 -17.24
N GLY A 61 -12.24 9.79 -17.04
CA GLY A 61 -11.11 9.99 -16.15
C GLY A 61 -10.27 11.24 -16.46
N ALA A 62 -9.62 11.74 -15.41
CA ALA A 62 -8.75 12.90 -15.48
C ALA A 62 -7.65 12.72 -16.54
N ASP A 63 -7.26 13.84 -17.16
CA ASP A 63 -6.22 13.90 -18.19
C ASP A 63 -6.46 12.99 -19.40
N GLY A 64 -7.72 12.58 -19.64
CA GLY A 64 -8.12 11.76 -20.78
C GLY A 64 -7.64 10.31 -20.69
N LEU A 65 -7.37 9.81 -19.47
CA LEU A 65 -7.00 8.42 -19.20
C LEU A 65 -8.14 7.68 -18.48
N ASN A 66 -8.55 6.54 -19.03
CA ASN A 66 -9.54 5.65 -18.44
C ASN A 66 -8.92 4.29 -18.12
N PHE A 67 -8.48 4.13 -16.88
CA PHE A 67 -7.86 2.92 -16.34
C PHE A 67 -8.84 1.78 -16.04
N ASN A 68 -10.12 1.90 -16.43
CA ASN A 68 -10.95 0.71 -16.63
C ASN A 68 -10.48 -0.13 -17.83
N HIS A 69 -9.64 0.45 -18.69
CA HIS A 69 -9.02 -0.23 -19.82
C HIS A 69 -7.51 -0.35 -19.62
N ILE A 70 -7.00 -1.58 -19.69
CA ILE A 70 -5.56 -1.88 -19.59
C ILE A 70 -4.74 -1.08 -20.60
N GLU A 71 -5.30 -0.77 -21.77
CA GLU A 71 -4.59 -0.01 -22.81
C GLU A 71 -4.16 1.38 -22.35
N ASP A 72 -5.00 2.08 -21.58
CA ASP A 72 -4.64 3.38 -21.05
C ASP A 72 -3.62 3.28 -19.90
N VAL A 73 -3.66 2.17 -19.14
CA VAL A 73 -2.63 1.86 -18.13
C VAL A 73 -1.28 1.62 -18.82
N LYS A 74 -1.25 0.77 -19.85
CA LYS A 74 -0.05 0.48 -20.66
C LYS A 74 0.47 1.73 -21.36
N LYS A 75 -0.42 2.59 -21.87
CA LYS A 75 -0.06 3.89 -22.47
C LYS A 75 0.64 4.81 -21.47
N ALA A 76 0.09 4.96 -20.26
CA ALA A 76 0.72 5.76 -19.21
C ALA A 76 2.06 5.15 -18.73
N ALA A 77 2.15 3.82 -18.66
CA ALA A 77 3.38 3.11 -18.32
C ALA A 77 4.48 3.29 -19.37
N ASN A 78 4.17 3.14 -20.67
CA ASN A 78 5.11 3.32 -21.77
C ASN A 78 5.69 4.73 -21.85
N LYS A 79 4.90 5.74 -21.44
CA LYS A 79 5.37 7.13 -21.34
C LYS A 79 6.22 7.40 -20.10
N GLY A 80 6.36 6.44 -19.19
CA GLY A 80 6.99 6.61 -17.87
C GLY A 80 6.14 7.41 -16.88
N GLU A 81 4.98 7.94 -17.30
CA GLU A 81 4.10 8.78 -16.49
C GLU A 81 3.56 8.02 -15.29
N LEU A 82 3.12 6.76 -15.49
CA LEU A 82 2.57 5.94 -14.41
C LEU A 82 3.59 5.77 -13.28
N LEU A 83 4.82 5.36 -13.60
CA LEU A 83 5.81 5.03 -12.59
C LEU A 83 6.34 6.28 -11.88
N GLY A 84 6.67 7.34 -12.62
CA GLY A 84 7.16 8.60 -12.04
C GLY A 84 6.12 9.22 -11.09
N THR A 85 4.85 9.16 -11.49
CA THR A 85 3.72 9.66 -10.71
C THR A 85 3.47 8.87 -9.43
N ILE A 86 3.44 7.54 -9.45
CA ILE A 86 3.18 6.73 -8.24
C ILE A 86 4.39 6.67 -7.31
N LYS A 87 5.61 6.83 -7.85
CA LYS A 87 6.85 6.97 -7.06
C LYS A 87 7.02 8.36 -6.45
N HIS A 88 6.22 9.34 -6.88
CA HIS A 88 6.35 10.76 -6.51
C HIS A 88 7.73 11.31 -6.90
N GLU A 89 8.23 10.91 -8.06
CA GLU A 89 9.51 11.37 -8.59
C GLU A 89 9.47 12.87 -8.92
N LYS A 90 10.63 13.52 -8.82
CA LYS A 90 10.75 14.95 -9.13
C LYS A 90 10.40 15.18 -10.61
N GLY A 91 9.47 16.10 -10.87
CA GLY A 91 9.01 16.44 -12.21
C GLY A 91 7.70 15.76 -12.63
N PHE A 92 7.16 14.85 -11.82
CA PHE A 92 5.85 14.23 -12.06
C PHE A 92 4.80 14.76 -11.07
N PRO A 93 3.52 14.87 -11.50
CA PRO A 93 2.43 15.09 -10.55
C PRO A 93 2.33 13.88 -9.62
N LYS A 94 2.21 14.14 -8.31
CA LYS A 94 2.08 13.06 -7.33
C LYS A 94 0.68 12.47 -7.42
N MET A 95 0.57 11.16 -7.62
CA MET A 95 -0.71 10.44 -7.49
C MET A 95 -0.65 9.39 -6.38
N PRO A 96 -1.78 9.15 -5.69
CA PRO A 96 -3.06 9.87 -5.79
C PRO A 96 -2.96 11.34 -5.36
N LYS A 97 -3.55 12.27 -6.14
CA LYS A 97 -3.36 13.73 -5.98
C LYS A 97 -3.68 14.26 -4.57
N TYR A 98 -4.70 13.67 -3.95
CA TYR A 98 -5.18 14.03 -2.62
C TYR A 98 -5.10 12.85 -1.65
N GLY A 99 -4.31 11.83 -1.99
CA GLY A 99 -4.16 10.62 -1.19
C GLY A 99 -2.73 10.38 -0.76
N THR A 100 -2.54 9.32 0.01
CA THR A 100 -1.22 8.84 0.38
C THR A 100 -0.56 8.16 -0.80
N LYS A 101 0.78 8.25 -0.88
CA LYS A 101 1.58 7.46 -1.82
C LYS A 101 1.24 5.97 -1.66
N LEU A 102 1.23 5.24 -2.77
CA LEU A 102 1.07 3.77 -2.75
C LEU A 102 2.14 3.14 -1.85
N ASP A 103 1.79 2.01 -1.23
CA ASP A 103 2.77 1.22 -0.50
C ASP A 103 3.87 0.70 -1.45
N GLN A 104 5.05 0.47 -0.89
CA GLN A 104 6.22 0.10 -1.70
C GLN A 104 6.01 -1.23 -2.44
N GLN A 105 5.29 -2.19 -1.86
CA GLN A 105 5.06 -3.49 -2.49
C GLN A 105 4.20 -3.35 -3.75
N SER A 106 3.16 -2.51 -3.71
CA SER A 106 2.34 -2.18 -4.87
C SER A 106 3.15 -1.51 -5.97
N ILE A 107 4.02 -0.55 -5.60
CA ILE A 107 4.91 0.13 -6.55
C ILE A 107 5.87 -0.87 -7.20
N ASP A 108 6.49 -1.76 -6.41
CA ASP A 108 7.46 -2.73 -6.92
C ASP A 108 6.82 -3.75 -7.88
N LYS A 109 5.59 -4.19 -7.59
CA LYS A 109 4.82 -5.06 -8.49
C LYS A 109 4.57 -4.40 -9.83
N ILE A 110 4.08 -3.15 -9.82
CA ILE A 110 3.84 -2.36 -11.04
C ILE A 110 5.15 -2.17 -11.79
N GLU A 111 6.23 -1.80 -11.10
CA GLU A 111 7.54 -1.62 -11.71
C GLU A 111 8.06 -2.90 -12.38
N CYS A 112 7.96 -4.05 -11.71
CA CYS A 112 8.34 -5.32 -12.33
C CYS A 112 7.45 -5.65 -13.52
N TRP A 113 6.13 -5.51 -13.40
CA TRP A 113 5.21 -5.75 -14.51
C TRP A 113 5.58 -4.92 -15.75
N ILE A 114 5.91 -3.63 -15.56
CA ILE A 114 6.38 -2.75 -16.64
C ILE A 114 7.70 -3.26 -17.22
N LYS A 115 8.69 -3.57 -16.37
CA LYS A 115 10.01 -4.07 -16.80
C LYS A 115 9.94 -5.40 -17.55
N THR A 116 8.97 -6.25 -17.23
CA THR A 116 8.78 -7.57 -17.85
C THR A 116 7.85 -7.55 -19.06
N GLY A 117 7.52 -6.37 -19.61
CA GLY A 117 6.76 -6.25 -20.85
C GLY A 117 5.24 -6.21 -20.70
N MET A 118 4.73 -5.83 -19.52
CA MET A 118 3.31 -5.57 -19.27
C MET A 118 2.35 -6.68 -19.73
N LYS A 119 2.67 -7.92 -19.33
CA LYS A 119 1.85 -9.09 -19.62
C LYS A 119 0.43 -8.90 -19.11
N GLU A 120 -0.56 -9.28 -19.91
CA GLU A 120 -1.98 -9.30 -19.51
C GLU A 120 -2.27 -10.36 -18.45
#